data_AF-A0A6A6GS21-F1
#
_entry.id   AF-A0A6A6GS21-F1
#
_cell.length_a   1.000
_cell.length_b   1.000
_cell.length_c   1.000
_cell.angle_alpha   90.00
_cell.angle_beta   90.00
_cell.angle_gamma   90.00
#
_symmetry.space_group_name_H-M   'P 1'
#
loop_
_entity.id
_entity.type
_entity.pdbx_description
1 polymer ?
#
loop_
_entity_poly.entity_id
_entity_poly.type
_entity_poly.pdbx_seq_one_letter_code
_entity_poly.pdbx_strand_id
1 'polypeptide(L)'
;LERAEEVIFQKRLIICFICLGNKTLPFNVYVYLYSKPRNLSKHFKRKHLLNIQEDESLECKLYKIPLIYKIEFQCYTVQVYRTIL
;
A
#
# COMPACT_ATOMS: atom_id res chain seq x y z
N LEU A 1 -1.53 4.71 -20.01
CA LEU A 1 -1.46 4.69 -18.54
C LEU A 1 -2.85 4.37 -17.94
N GLU A 2 -3.92 5.06 -18.35
CA GLU A 2 -5.32 4.78 -17.93
C GLU A 2 -5.72 3.29 -17.89
N ARG A 3 -5.45 2.52 -18.95
CA ARG A 3 -5.83 1.10 -19.01
C ARG A 3 -5.12 0.21 -17.99
N ALA A 4 -3.90 0.56 -17.57
CA ALA A 4 -3.17 -0.21 -16.57
C ALA A 4 -3.69 0.06 -15.16
N GLU A 5 -4.07 1.31 -14.88
CA GLU A 5 -4.70 1.72 -13.62
C GLU A 5 -6.07 1.09 -13.44
N GLU A 6 -6.90 1.02 -14.50
CA GLU A 6 -8.19 0.32 -14.44
C GLU A 6 -8.05 -1.19 -14.20
N VAL A 7 -7.10 -1.85 -14.87
CA VAL A 7 -6.82 -3.28 -14.64
C VAL A 7 -6.31 -3.54 -13.22
N ILE A 8 -5.53 -2.60 -12.68
CA ILE A 8 -5.05 -2.60 -11.29
C ILE A 8 -6.19 -2.38 -10.29
N PHE A 9 -7.16 -1.49 -10.58
CA PHE A 9 -8.32 -1.26 -9.72
C PHE A 9 -9.32 -2.43 -9.76
N GLN A 10 -9.44 -3.09 -10.92
CA GLN A 10 -10.32 -4.25 -11.10
C GLN A 10 -9.75 -5.53 -10.48
N LYS A 11 -8.42 -5.74 -10.55
CA LYS A 11 -7.75 -6.83 -9.84
C LYS A 11 -7.24 -6.33 -8.50
N ARG A 12 -7.89 -6.76 -7.42
CA ARG A 12 -7.46 -6.52 -6.04
C ARG A 12 -5.94 -6.58 -5.91
N LEU A 13 -5.34 -5.41 -5.69
CA LEU A 13 -3.90 -5.29 -5.64
C LEU A 13 -3.33 -6.17 -4.53
N ILE A 14 -2.22 -6.83 -4.86
CA ILE A 14 -1.47 -7.68 -3.96
C ILE A 14 -0.06 -7.13 -3.75
N ILE A 15 0.14 -5.83 -3.89
CA ILE A 15 1.43 -5.16 -3.73
C ILE A 15 1.33 -4.12 -2.62
N CYS A 16 2.41 -3.86 -1.89
CA CYS A 16 2.43 -2.78 -0.91
C CYS A 16 2.71 -1.45 -1.60
N PHE A 17 1.79 -0.48 -1.56
CA PHE A 17 1.99 0.83 -2.18
C PHE A 17 3.04 1.72 -1.52
N ILE A 18 3.43 1.40 -0.29
CA ILE A 18 4.50 2.12 0.41
C ILE A 18 5.86 1.58 -0.04
N CYS A 19 5.98 0.25 -0.18
CA CYS A 19 7.20 -0.37 -0.70
C CYS A 19 7.36 -0.11 -2.20
N LEU A 20 6.26 -0.13 -2.95
CA LEU A 20 6.23 0.18 -4.36
C LEU A 20 6.51 1.67 -4.56
N GLY A 21 7.57 1.97 -5.29
CA GLY A 21 8.07 3.34 -5.44
C GLY A 21 9.14 3.73 -4.41
N ASN A 22 9.44 2.88 -3.42
CA ASN A 22 10.55 3.14 -2.50
C ASN A 22 11.89 2.64 -3.06
N LYS A 23 12.64 3.56 -3.69
CA LYS A 23 13.94 3.29 -4.32
C LYS A 23 15.05 2.90 -3.34
N THR A 24 14.84 3.09 -2.03
CA THR A 24 15.81 2.66 -1.01
C THR A 24 15.67 1.18 -0.66
N LEU A 25 14.61 0.52 -1.11
CA LEU A 25 14.40 -0.91 -0.91
C LEU A 25 15.04 -1.73 -2.04
N PRO A 26 15.54 -2.94 -1.74
CA PRO A 26 15.94 -3.91 -2.75
C PRO A 26 14.81 -4.19 -3.74
N PHE A 27 15.15 -4.38 -5.03
CA PHE A 27 14.16 -4.58 -6.11
C PHE A 27 13.13 -5.67 -5.78
N ASN A 28 13.57 -6.78 -5.19
CA ASN A 28 12.71 -7.91 -4.81
C ASN A 28 11.69 -7.60 -3.70
N VAL A 29 11.92 -6.56 -2.89
CA VAL A 29 10.96 -6.04 -1.90
C VAL A 29 10.08 -4.96 -2.52
N TYR A 30 10.69 -4.12 -3.35
CA TYR A 30 10.07 -3.01 -4.06
C TYR A 30 8.95 -3.45 -5.03
N VAL A 31 9.11 -4.59 -5.74
CA VAL A 31 8.05 -5.16 -6.62
C VAL A 31 7.33 -6.38 -6.04
N TYR A 32 7.44 -6.63 -4.72
CA TYR A 32 6.92 -7.88 -4.16
C TYR A 32 5.40 -8.01 -4.30
N LEU A 33 4.96 -9.10 -4.95
CA LEU A 33 3.55 -9.48 -5.11
C LEU A 33 3.18 -10.54 -4.06
N TYR A 34 2.25 -10.20 -3.17
CA TYR A 34 1.69 -11.09 -2.17
C TYR A 34 0.75 -12.13 -2.79
N SER A 35 0.94 -13.42 -2.55
CA SER A 35 0.05 -14.44 -3.12
C SER A 35 -1.42 -14.33 -2.66
N LYS A 36 -1.68 -13.65 -1.53
CA LYS A 36 -3.02 -13.48 -0.95
C LYS A 36 -3.19 -12.08 -0.35
N PRO A 37 -4.36 -11.44 -0.46
CA PRO A 37 -4.62 -10.15 0.18
C PRO A 37 -4.46 -10.15 1.70
N ARG A 38 -4.77 -11.29 2.35
CA ARG A 38 -4.55 -11.46 3.79
C ARG A 38 -3.08 -11.27 4.19
N ASN A 39 -2.15 -11.67 3.33
CA ASN A 39 -0.72 -11.50 3.59
C ASN A 39 -0.32 -10.03 3.43
N LEU A 40 -0.92 -9.33 2.46
CA LEU A 40 -0.76 -7.89 2.31
C LEU A 40 -1.32 -7.11 3.53
N SER A 41 -2.50 -7.48 4.04
CA SER A 41 -3.03 -6.92 5.30
C SER A 41 -2.05 -7.09 6.47
N LYS A 42 -1.50 -8.30 6.64
CA LYS A 42 -0.52 -8.58 7.70
C LYS A 42 0.74 -7.75 7.53
N HIS A 43 1.19 -7.56 6.30
CA HIS A 43 2.34 -6.71 5.99
C HIS A 43 2.08 -5.26 6.38
N PHE A 44 0.96 -4.67 5.95
CA PHE A 44 0.59 -3.31 6.33
C PHE A 44 0.53 -3.13 7.84
N LYS A 45 -0.12 -4.05 8.57
CA LYS A 45 -0.14 -3.98 10.04
C LYS A 45 1.26 -4.00 10.64
N ARG A 46 2.09 -4.98 10.25
CA ARG A 46 3.39 -5.24 10.89
C ARG A 46 4.51 -4.27 10.53
N LYS A 47 4.51 -3.77 9.29
CA LYS A 47 5.61 -2.98 8.74
C LYS A 47 5.31 -1.49 8.66
N HIS A 48 4.04 -1.11 8.56
CA HIS A 48 3.63 0.27 8.41
C HIS A 48 2.81 0.73 9.61
N LEU A 49 1.66 0.10 9.89
CA LEU A 49 0.74 0.55 10.93
C LEU A 49 1.32 0.59 12.35
N LEU A 50 2.25 -0.33 12.67
CA LEU A 50 2.95 -0.34 13.96
C LEU A 50 4.07 0.70 14.05
N ASN A 51 4.57 1.19 12.91
CA ASN A 51 5.76 2.04 12.85
C ASN A 51 5.43 3.49 12.47
N ILE A 52 4.23 3.75 11.91
CA ILE A 52 3.73 5.10 11.66
C ILE A 52 3.68 5.87 12.98
N GLN A 53 4.48 6.92 13.08
CA GLN A 53 4.32 7.92 14.15
C GLN A 53 3.13 8.83 13.86
N GLU A 54 2.55 9.46 14.89
CA GLU A 54 1.35 10.32 14.74
C GLU A 54 1.53 11.45 13.72
N ASP A 55 2.77 11.89 13.51
CA ASP A 55 3.14 12.98 12.59
C ASP A 55 3.82 12.48 11.30
N GLU A 56 3.91 11.16 11.09
CA GLU A 56 4.57 10.60 9.91
C GLU A 56 3.62 10.57 8.71
N SER A 57 3.81 11.50 7.78
CA SER A 57 3.10 11.51 6.52
C SER A 57 3.57 10.36 5.62
N LEU A 58 2.66 9.47 5.25
CA LEU A 58 2.92 8.47 4.22
C LEU A 58 2.41 8.94 2.87
N GLU A 59 3.01 8.47 1.79
CA GLU A 59 2.52 8.75 0.43
C GLU A 59 2.30 7.44 -0.32
N CYS A 60 1.13 7.32 -0.95
CA CYS A 60 0.93 6.31 -1.97
C CYS A 60 1.58 6.75 -3.27
N LYS A 61 2.80 6.27 -3.55
CA LYS A 61 3.57 6.71 -4.74
C LYS A 61 2.94 6.31 -6.08
N LEU A 62 2.05 5.32 -6.08
CA LEU A 62 1.28 4.94 -7.27
C LEU A 62 0.31 6.05 -7.70
N TYR A 63 -0.42 6.60 -6.73
CA TYR A 63 -1.50 7.55 -6.98
C TYR A 63 -1.18 8.98 -6.50
N LYS A 64 0.01 9.17 -5.94
CA LYS A 64 0.51 10.42 -5.32
C LYS A 64 -0.48 10.99 -4.30
N ILE A 65 -1.13 10.09 -3.55
CA ILE A 65 -2.09 10.46 -2.51
C ILE A 65 -1.33 10.52 -1.18
N PRO A 66 -1.30 11.68 -0.50
CA PRO A 66 -0.79 11.77 0.86
C PRO A 66 -1.76 11.07 1.82
N LEU A 67 -1.20 10.30 2.73
CA LEU A 67 -1.87 9.58 3.82
C LEU A 67 -1.22 10.08 5.10
N ILE A 68 -1.69 11.24 5.54
CA ILE A 68 -1.07 12.05 6.59
C ILE A 68 -1.36 11.40 7.94
N TYR A 69 -2.55 10.83 8.09
CA TYR A 69 -2.95 10.18 9.34
C TYR A 69 -3.17 8.69 9.19
N LYS A 70 -2.99 7.97 10.31
CA LYS A 70 -3.26 6.53 10.43
C LYS A 70 -4.65 6.14 9.91
N ILE A 71 -5.66 6.98 10.14
CA ILE A 71 -7.03 6.74 9.67
C ILE A 71 -7.16 6.84 8.15
N GLU A 72 -6.47 7.78 7.51
CA GLU A 72 -6.45 7.92 6.05
C GLU A 72 -5.76 6.73 5.41
N PHE A 73 -4.65 6.27 6.00
CA PHE A 73 -3.98 5.03 5.60
C PHE A 73 -4.92 3.82 5.68
N GLN A 74 -5.63 3.65 6.79
CA GLN A 74 -6.59 2.55 6.96
C GLN A 74 -7.73 2.64 5.93
N CYS A 75 -8.36 3.80 5.77
CA CYS A 75 -9.41 4.03 4.77
C CYS A 75 -8.92 3.70 3.35
N TYR A 76 -7.73 4.16 3.00
CA TYR A 76 -7.13 3.93 1.69
C TYR A 76 -6.90 2.44 1.41
N THR A 77 -6.40 1.69 2.40
CA THR A 77 -6.19 0.24 2.25
C THR A 77 -7.50 -0.52 2.09
N VAL A 78 -8.59 -0.08 2.75
CA VAL A 78 -9.91 -0.68 2.58
C VAL A 78 -10.46 -0.37 1.19
N GLN A 79 -10.38 0.90 0.75
CA GLN A 79 -10.95 1.33 -0.52
C GLN A 79 -10.23 0.70 -1.73
N VAL A 80 -8.90 0.76 -1.75
CA VAL A 80 -8.11 0.34 -2.93
C VAL A 80 -7.78 -1.15 -2.90
N TYR A 81 -7.47 -1.69 -1.73
CA TYR A 81 -6.98 -3.08 -1.62
C TYR A 81 -8.05 -4.04 -1.10
N ARG A 82 -9.24 -3.54 -0.75
CA ARG A 82 -10.33 -4.31 -0.10
C ARG A 82 -9.84 -5.11 1.11
N THR A 83 -8.74 -4.66 1.73
CA THR A 83 -8.09 -5.29 2.87
C THR A 83 -8.68 -4.75 4.15
N ILE A 84 -8.96 -5.63 5.10
CA ILE A 84 -9.31 -5.24 6.47
C ILE A 84 -7.98 -5.08 7.23
N LEU A 85 -7.70 -3.88 7.72
CA LEU A 85 -6.51 -3.53 8.51
C LEU A 85 -6.79 -3.35 9.99
#